data_AF-A0A937N3S7-F1
#
_entry.id   AF-A0A937N3S7-F1
#
_cell.length_a   1.000
_cell.length_b   1.000
_cell.length_c   1.000
_cell.angle_alpha   90.00
_cell.angle_beta   90.00
_cell.angle_gamma   90.00
#
_symmetry.space_group_name_H-M   'P 1'
#
loop_
_entity.id
_entity.type
_entity.pdbx_description
1 polymer ?
#
loop_
_entity_poly.entity_id
_entity_poly.type
_entity_poly.pdbx_seq_one_letter_code
_entity_poly.pdbx_strand_id
1 'polypeptide(L)'
;MLPSADLKPAYDKIVWLYVYRDFSKSEADLKAERISLRFGLTSWPQLILVDPESLRVLRQTGRTVTSFLAAVDSAEVKTRESSTAVDRVKQADARAIQLESDSSVALAKQYLDDEDIVVRYRALSILAEQDPESVAARAEPLLQVRNDPFRYEVCKVLSKTENAAANSALESLVRRPAYSNNPNVLRSRAVAALAACGDVDSVDAIRPFAKGSYLNMLTRTAVDSLAAIASRHPEARDRVRQILIEAYPAPPPEPSQTHFRYCLSLARRVHSALEKITGESRAFPDVYDSAARDKLMQSWQE
;
A
#
# COMPACT_ATOMS: atom_id res chain seq x y z
N MET A 1 1.52 -10.82 21.23
CA MET A 1 2.80 -10.61 21.94
C MET A 1 2.60 -11.07 23.38
N LEU A 2 3.52 -11.92 23.82
CA LEU A 2 3.56 -12.64 25.10
C LEU A 2 3.91 -11.71 26.29
N PRO A 3 3.75 -12.17 27.55
CA PRO A 3 3.78 -11.33 28.75
C PRO A 3 5.20 -10.85 29.05
N SER A 4 5.56 -9.68 28.53
CA SER A 4 6.66 -8.92 29.12
C SER A 4 6.14 -8.25 30.39
N ALA A 5 6.87 -8.39 31.50
CA ALA A 5 6.54 -7.73 32.76
C ALA A 5 6.42 -6.21 32.60
N ASP A 6 7.16 -5.63 31.65
CA ASP A 6 7.18 -4.20 31.35
C ASP A 6 5.85 -3.69 30.75
N LEU A 7 5.03 -4.59 30.18
CA LEU A 7 3.72 -4.25 29.61
C LEU A 7 2.60 -4.32 30.65
N LYS A 8 2.90 -4.79 31.87
CA LYS A 8 1.93 -4.96 32.95
C LYS A 8 1.13 -3.69 33.28
N PRO A 9 1.75 -2.50 33.39
CA PRO A 9 1.01 -1.26 33.66
C PRO A 9 0.06 -0.82 32.54
N ALA A 10 0.25 -1.34 31.33
CA ALA A 10 -0.59 -1.02 30.17
C ALA A 10 -1.82 -1.94 30.09
N TYR A 11 -1.74 -3.20 30.57
CA TYR A 11 -2.84 -4.19 30.42
C TYR A 11 -4.19 -3.69 30.94
N ASP A 12 -4.21 -2.92 32.02
CA ASP A 12 -5.45 -2.41 32.62
C ASP A 12 -5.99 -1.15 31.93
N LYS A 13 -5.22 -0.56 30.99
CA LYS A 13 -5.55 0.71 30.33
C LYS A 13 -5.98 0.58 28.87
N ILE A 14 -5.67 -0.53 28.19
CA ILE A 14 -5.81 -0.63 26.73
C ILE A 14 -6.38 -1.98 26.27
N VAL A 15 -7.12 -1.96 25.17
CA VAL A 15 -7.56 -3.17 24.49
C VAL A 15 -6.51 -3.61 23.47
N TRP A 16 -6.06 -4.86 23.58
CA TRP A 16 -5.14 -5.47 22.64
C TRP A 16 -5.93 -6.15 21.54
N LEU A 17 -5.69 -5.74 20.31
CA LEU A 17 -6.29 -6.40 19.17
C LEU A 17 -5.25 -7.29 18.47
N TYR A 18 -5.33 -8.59 18.74
CA TYR A 18 -4.72 -9.59 17.88
C TYR A 18 -5.78 -10.09 16.93
N VAL A 19 -5.85 -9.53 15.71
CA VAL A 19 -6.74 -10.11 14.72
C VAL A 19 -6.03 -11.28 14.08
N TYR A 20 -6.52 -12.47 14.37
CA TYR A 20 -6.18 -13.67 13.63
C TYR A 20 -7.07 -13.76 12.40
N ARG A 21 -6.44 -13.79 11.21
CA ARG A 21 -7.10 -14.16 9.96
C ARG A 21 -6.55 -15.50 9.52
N ASP A 22 -7.43 -16.44 9.22
CA ASP A 22 -7.07 -17.72 8.62
C ASP A 22 -7.40 -17.77 7.12
N PHE A 23 -8.02 -16.71 6.58
CA PHE A 23 -8.43 -16.58 5.19
C PHE A 23 -9.42 -17.66 4.73
N SER A 24 -10.04 -18.39 5.67
CA SER A 24 -11.03 -19.44 5.40
C SER A 24 -12.37 -18.91 4.89
N LYS A 25 -12.60 -17.58 5.01
CA LYS A 25 -13.90 -16.94 4.78
C LYS A 25 -15.01 -17.42 5.73
N SER A 26 -14.65 -18.05 6.84
CA SER A 26 -15.59 -18.32 7.93
C SER A 26 -16.17 -17.02 8.52
N GLU A 27 -17.29 -17.10 9.23
CA GLU A 27 -17.87 -15.92 9.90
C GLU A 27 -16.87 -15.25 10.86
N ALA A 28 -16.04 -16.07 11.54
CA ALA A 28 -14.97 -15.58 12.39
C ALA A 28 -13.89 -14.81 11.61
N ASP A 29 -13.43 -15.32 10.44
CA ASP A 29 -12.47 -14.64 9.57
C ASP A 29 -13.05 -13.35 8.98
N LEU A 30 -14.33 -13.35 8.59
CA LEU A 30 -15.01 -12.16 8.08
C LEU A 30 -15.17 -11.09 9.17
N LYS A 31 -15.51 -11.49 10.40
CA LYS A 31 -15.55 -10.58 11.55
C LYS A 31 -14.16 -9.99 11.83
N ALA A 32 -13.13 -10.83 11.82
CA ALA A 32 -11.74 -10.41 11.94
C ALA A 32 -11.33 -9.41 10.84
N GLU A 33 -11.71 -9.67 9.58
CA GLU A 33 -11.47 -8.76 8.47
C GLU A 33 -12.14 -7.40 8.69
N ARG A 34 -13.43 -7.36 9.04
CA ARG A 34 -14.15 -6.09 9.30
C ARG A 34 -13.47 -5.27 10.39
N ILE A 35 -13.05 -5.92 11.48
CA ILE A 35 -12.28 -5.27 12.55
C ILE A 35 -10.97 -4.71 11.99
N SER A 36 -10.22 -5.49 11.21
CA SER A 36 -8.95 -5.05 10.61
C SER A 36 -9.11 -3.83 9.70
N LEU A 37 -10.19 -3.81 8.91
CA LEU A 37 -10.55 -2.70 8.03
C LEU A 37 -10.84 -1.42 8.81
N ARG A 38 -11.59 -1.50 9.93
CA ARG A 38 -11.87 -0.34 10.80
C ARG A 38 -10.59 0.34 11.28
N PHE A 39 -9.57 -0.46 11.59
CA PHE A 39 -8.29 0.04 12.08
C PHE A 39 -7.29 0.38 10.97
N GLY A 40 -7.64 0.17 9.70
CA GLY A 40 -6.77 0.46 8.57
C GLY A 40 -5.48 -0.35 8.59
N LEU A 41 -5.55 -1.62 9.03
CA LEU A 41 -4.39 -2.49 9.15
C LEU A 41 -4.12 -3.20 7.82
N THR A 42 -2.90 -3.07 7.30
CA THR A 42 -2.47 -3.69 6.02
C THR A 42 -1.37 -4.75 6.19
N SER A 43 -0.85 -4.93 7.40
CA SER A 43 0.22 -5.89 7.71
C SER A 43 0.21 -6.29 9.18
N TRP A 44 0.73 -7.48 9.49
CA TRP A 44 0.70 -8.08 10.83
C TRP A 44 2.10 -8.39 11.38
N PRO A 45 2.31 -8.31 12.71
CA PRO A 45 1.42 -7.74 13.74
C PRO A 45 1.57 -6.21 13.88
N GLN A 46 0.47 -5.51 14.14
CA GLN A 46 0.48 -4.10 14.54
C GLN A 46 -0.14 -3.96 15.93
N LEU A 47 0.52 -3.18 16.78
CA LEU A 47 -0.05 -2.73 18.04
C LEU A 47 -0.76 -1.41 17.77
N ILE A 48 -1.96 -1.25 18.32
CA ILE A 48 -2.76 -0.04 18.19
C ILE A 48 -3.46 0.22 19.51
N LEU A 49 -3.57 1.49 19.89
CA LEU A 49 -4.40 1.89 21.02
C LEU A 49 -5.73 2.32 20.48
N VAL A 50 -6.78 1.69 20.98
CA VAL A 50 -8.14 1.86 20.51
C VAL A 50 -9.01 2.25 21.68
N ASP A 51 -9.87 3.23 21.43
CA ASP A 51 -10.99 3.53 22.29
C ASP A 51 -11.99 2.36 22.20
N PRO A 52 -12.24 1.61 23.28
CA PRO A 52 -13.10 0.43 23.24
C PRO A 52 -14.55 0.77 22.87
N GLU A 53 -14.96 2.03 23.08
CA GLU A 53 -16.32 2.48 22.81
C GLU A 53 -16.45 2.87 21.34
N SER A 54 -15.64 3.85 20.89
CA SER A 54 -15.75 4.39 19.54
C SER A 54 -15.02 3.58 18.47
N LEU A 55 -14.22 2.58 18.87
CA LEU A 55 -13.25 1.90 18.02
C LEU A 55 -12.30 2.86 17.28
N ARG A 56 -12.15 4.09 17.78
CA ARG A 56 -11.24 5.07 17.21
C ARG A 56 -9.81 4.74 17.63
N VAL A 57 -8.88 4.75 16.67
CA VAL A 57 -7.45 4.69 16.98
C VAL A 57 -7.07 5.95 17.77
N LEU A 58 -6.70 5.77 19.03
CA LEU A 58 -6.30 6.85 19.93
C LEU A 58 -4.90 7.36 19.58
N ARG A 59 -3.97 6.43 19.35
CA ARG A 59 -2.57 6.69 18.99
C ARG A 59 -2.01 5.54 18.17
N GLN A 60 -1.11 5.87 17.25
CA GLN A 60 -0.21 4.89 16.64
C GLN A 60 0.85 4.52 17.66
N THR A 61 0.99 3.24 17.96
CA THR A 61 2.10 2.77 18.78
C THR A 61 3.24 2.45 17.85
N GLY A 62 4.40 3.09 18.05
CA GLY A 62 5.58 2.85 17.21
C GLY A 62 6.06 1.39 17.26
N ARG A 63 7.17 1.10 16.59
CA ARG A 63 7.70 -0.27 16.47
C ARG A 63 8.49 -0.77 17.68
N THR A 64 8.66 0.06 18.71
CA THR A 64 9.45 -0.27 19.91
C THR A 64 8.58 -0.28 21.15
N VAL A 65 8.95 -1.09 22.16
CA VAL A 65 8.26 -1.13 23.45
C VAL A 65 8.23 0.27 24.09
N THR A 66 9.33 1.02 24.03
CA THR A 66 9.41 2.40 24.54
C THR A 66 8.39 3.33 23.88
N SER A 67 8.34 3.34 22.54
CA SER A 67 7.37 4.16 21.81
C SER A 67 5.92 3.73 22.06
N PHE A 68 5.71 2.44 22.33
CA PHE A 68 4.41 1.91 22.69
C PHE A 68 3.98 2.40 24.07
N LEU A 69 4.81 2.24 25.10
CA LEU A 69 4.50 2.69 26.47
C LEU A 69 4.23 4.20 26.53
N ALA A 70 5.02 5.00 25.82
CA ALA A 70 4.78 6.45 25.72
C ALA A 70 3.41 6.79 25.08
N ALA A 71 2.96 6.00 24.10
CA ALA A 71 1.64 6.16 23.52
C ALA A 71 0.53 5.76 24.49
N VAL A 72 0.74 4.74 25.33
CA VAL A 72 -0.19 4.31 26.38
C VAL A 72 -0.33 5.38 27.45
N ASP A 73 0.78 5.90 27.96
CA ASP A 73 0.77 6.87 29.06
C ASP A 73 0.14 8.21 28.67
N SER A 74 0.18 8.56 27.38
CA SER A 74 -0.44 9.77 26.84
C SER A 74 -1.87 9.57 26.33
N ALA A 75 -2.40 8.34 26.35
CA ALA A 75 -3.75 8.04 25.89
C ALA A 75 -4.76 8.23 27.01
N GLU A 76 -5.68 9.18 26.85
CA GLU A 76 -6.88 9.24 27.69
C GLU A 76 -7.94 8.27 27.15
N VAL A 77 -8.18 7.19 27.88
CA VAL A 77 -9.31 6.29 27.61
C VAL A 77 -10.48 6.74 28.48
N LYS A 78 -11.52 7.27 27.84
CA LYS A 78 -12.77 7.58 28.52
C LYS A 78 -13.63 6.33 28.51
N THR A 79 -13.56 5.52 29.56
CA THR A 79 -14.53 4.45 29.79
C THR A 79 -15.83 5.07 30.31
N ARG A 80 -16.70 5.53 29.42
CA ARG A 80 -18.11 5.67 29.73
C ARG A 80 -18.84 4.51 29.08
N GLU A 81 -19.76 3.88 29.81
CA GLU A 81 -20.68 2.90 29.24
C GLU A 81 -21.66 3.63 28.32
N SER A 82 -21.24 3.95 27.09
CA SER A 82 -22.17 4.44 26.08
C SER A 82 -22.58 3.28 25.17
N SER A 83 -23.77 2.77 25.45
CA SER A 83 -24.48 1.80 24.61
C SER A 83 -24.52 2.21 23.12
N THR A 84 -24.48 3.52 22.86
CA THR A 84 -24.63 4.10 21.52
C THR A 84 -23.53 3.73 20.54
N ALA A 85 -22.27 3.52 20.98
CA ALA A 85 -21.19 3.22 20.06
C ALA A 85 -21.18 1.74 19.65
N VAL A 86 -21.45 0.84 20.60
CA VAL A 86 -21.63 -0.60 20.32
C VAL A 86 -22.79 -0.81 19.35
N ASP A 87 -23.89 -0.09 19.54
CA ASP A 87 -25.04 -0.19 18.65
C ASP A 87 -24.74 0.38 17.25
N ARG A 88 -23.98 1.46 17.13
CA ARG A 88 -23.50 1.97 15.84
C ARG A 88 -22.65 0.94 15.08
N VAL A 89 -21.72 0.27 15.77
CA VAL A 89 -20.89 -0.78 15.15
C VAL A 89 -21.74 -1.95 14.69
N LYS A 90 -22.71 -2.40 15.49
CA LYS A 90 -23.66 -3.46 15.10
C LYS A 90 -24.49 -3.05 13.88
N GLN A 91 -24.98 -1.82 13.85
CA GLN A 91 -25.74 -1.30 12.71
C GLN A 91 -24.87 -1.23 11.44
N ALA A 92 -23.61 -0.77 11.56
CA ALA A 92 -22.67 -0.77 10.45
C ALA A 92 -22.34 -2.17 9.95
N ASP A 93 -22.14 -3.14 10.86
CA ASP A 93 -21.95 -4.55 10.49
C ASP A 93 -23.17 -5.09 9.75
N ALA A 94 -24.39 -4.79 10.20
CA ALA A 94 -25.62 -5.19 9.52
C ALA A 94 -25.70 -4.59 8.09
N ARG A 95 -25.35 -3.31 7.91
CA ARG A 95 -25.30 -2.67 6.58
C ARG A 95 -24.23 -3.29 5.68
N ALA A 96 -23.05 -3.60 6.23
CA ALA A 96 -21.98 -4.25 5.48
C ALA A 96 -22.38 -5.67 5.03
N ILE A 97 -23.03 -6.44 5.91
CA ILE A 97 -23.58 -7.77 5.59
C ILE A 97 -24.68 -7.65 4.53
N GLN A 98 -25.54 -6.63 4.62
CA GLN A 98 -26.56 -6.38 3.61
C GLN A 98 -25.92 -6.15 2.23
N LEU A 99 -24.89 -5.29 2.13
CA LEU A 99 -24.14 -5.08 0.89
C LEU A 99 -23.50 -6.36 0.33
N GLU A 100 -22.97 -7.22 1.21
CA GLU A 100 -22.42 -8.52 0.82
C GLU A 100 -23.51 -9.45 0.28
N SER A 101 -24.74 -9.39 0.80
CA SER A 101 -25.87 -10.20 0.34
C SER A 101 -26.58 -9.65 -0.89
N ASP A 102 -26.65 -8.32 -1.03
CA ASP A 102 -27.28 -7.58 -2.12
C ASP A 102 -26.24 -6.66 -2.75
N SER A 103 -25.34 -7.26 -3.53
CA SER A 103 -24.20 -6.61 -4.15
C SER A 103 -24.60 -5.79 -5.40
N SER A 104 -25.53 -4.85 -5.24
CA SER A 104 -25.99 -3.98 -6.32
C SER A 104 -25.17 -2.68 -6.42
N VAL A 105 -24.88 -2.25 -7.65
CA VAL A 105 -24.16 -0.99 -7.94
C VAL A 105 -24.89 0.23 -7.35
N ALA A 106 -26.23 0.26 -7.41
CA ALA A 106 -27.02 1.37 -6.89
C ALA A 106 -26.85 1.52 -5.37
N LEU A 107 -26.95 0.42 -4.64
CA LEU A 107 -26.77 0.40 -3.19
C LEU A 107 -25.32 0.73 -2.81
N ALA A 108 -24.35 0.20 -3.55
CA ALA A 108 -22.94 0.51 -3.33
C ALA A 108 -22.62 2.00 -3.56
N LYS A 109 -23.22 2.65 -4.57
CA LYS A 109 -23.08 4.11 -4.78
C LYS A 109 -23.61 4.90 -3.60
N GLN A 110 -24.75 4.50 -3.04
CA GLN A 110 -25.33 5.14 -1.85
C GLN A 110 -24.40 5.03 -0.63
N TYR A 111 -23.76 3.87 -0.44
CA TYR A 111 -22.95 3.58 0.74
C TYR A 111 -21.46 3.94 0.62
N LEU A 112 -21.00 4.45 -0.53
CA LEU A 112 -19.59 4.83 -0.70
C LEU A 112 -19.16 5.98 0.24
N ASP A 113 -20.14 6.76 0.71
CA ASP A 113 -19.99 7.88 1.64
C ASP A 113 -20.54 7.59 3.05
N ASP A 114 -20.79 6.31 3.40
CA ASP A 114 -21.19 5.92 4.76
C ASP A 114 -20.17 6.38 5.81
N GLU A 115 -20.61 6.62 7.05
CA GLU A 115 -19.72 7.02 8.14
C GLU A 115 -18.75 5.91 8.58
N ASP A 116 -19.16 4.63 8.46
CA ASP A 116 -18.34 3.49 8.84
C ASP A 116 -17.52 2.99 7.64
N ILE A 117 -16.20 2.92 7.86
CA ILE A 117 -15.23 2.57 6.82
C ILE A 117 -15.39 1.14 6.28
N VAL A 118 -15.96 0.21 7.04
CA VAL A 118 -16.25 -1.16 6.57
C VAL A 118 -17.35 -1.12 5.54
N VAL A 119 -18.44 -0.38 5.81
CA VAL A 119 -19.55 -0.21 4.89
C VAL A 119 -19.05 0.44 3.59
N ARG A 120 -18.28 1.53 3.71
CA ARG A 120 -17.64 2.18 2.57
C ARG A 120 -16.73 1.22 1.79
N TYR A 121 -15.91 0.43 2.47
CA TYR A 121 -14.98 -0.51 1.82
C TYR A 121 -15.73 -1.60 1.04
N ARG A 122 -16.85 -2.10 1.59
CA ARG A 122 -17.71 -3.06 0.87
C ARG A 122 -18.36 -2.43 -0.35
N ALA A 123 -18.93 -1.24 -0.20
CA ALA A 123 -19.42 -0.46 -1.33
C ALA A 123 -18.34 -0.26 -2.41
N LEU A 124 -17.14 0.18 -2.01
CA LEU A 124 -15.99 0.33 -2.91
C LEU A 124 -15.64 -0.99 -3.60
N SER A 125 -15.63 -2.11 -2.89
CA SER A 125 -15.29 -3.42 -3.47
C SER A 125 -16.30 -3.86 -4.53
N ILE A 126 -17.60 -3.63 -4.29
CA ILE A 126 -18.66 -3.91 -5.26
C ILE A 126 -18.49 -3.02 -6.50
N LEU A 127 -18.26 -1.72 -6.31
CA LEU A 127 -18.04 -0.79 -7.43
C LEU A 127 -16.75 -1.12 -8.18
N ALA A 128 -15.68 -1.49 -7.50
CA ALA A 128 -14.42 -1.89 -8.11
C ALA A 128 -14.58 -3.09 -9.07
N GLU A 129 -15.52 -3.99 -8.78
CA GLU A 129 -15.81 -5.16 -9.60
C GLU A 129 -16.81 -4.87 -10.71
N GLN A 130 -17.86 -4.11 -10.42
CA GLN A 130 -19.03 -3.99 -11.31
C GLN A 130 -19.14 -2.64 -12.03
N ASP A 131 -18.57 -1.57 -11.47
CA ASP A 131 -18.62 -0.21 -12.03
C ASP A 131 -17.34 0.58 -11.67
N PRO A 132 -16.15 0.10 -12.11
CA PRO A 132 -14.86 0.68 -11.71
C PRO A 132 -14.70 2.13 -12.18
N GLU A 133 -15.36 2.51 -13.28
CA GLU A 133 -15.37 3.87 -13.78
C GLU A 133 -15.98 4.86 -12.78
N SER A 134 -17.02 4.46 -12.05
CA SER A 134 -17.61 5.31 -11.00
C SER A 134 -16.65 5.58 -9.84
N VAL A 135 -15.78 4.64 -9.51
CA VAL A 135 -14.71 4.82 -8.51
C VAL A 135 -13.65 5.76 -9.06
N ALA A 136 -13.23 5.54 -10.31
CA ALA A 136 -12.20 6.34 -10.97
C ALA A 136 -12.63 7.81 -11.10
N ALA A 137 -13.88 8.07 -11.47
CA ALA A 137 -14.46 9.41 -11.53
C ALA A 137 -14.45 10.15 -10.18
N ARG A 138 -14.34 9.41 -9.06
CA ARG A 138 -14.28 9.94 -7.69
C ARG A 138 -12.90 9.74 -7.04
N ALA A 139 -11.85 9.50 -7.83
CA ALA A 139 -10.52 9.12 -7.33
C ALA A 139 -9.99 10.05 -6.23
N GLU A 140 -10.00 11.37 -6.46
CA GLU A 140 -9.42 12.34 -5.53
C GLU A 140 -10.04 12.29 -4.12
N PRO A 141 -11.36 12.49 -3.93
CA PRO A 141 -11.94 12.42 -2.60
C PRO A 141 -11.81 11.03 -1.96
N LEU A 142 -11.81 9.95 -2.75
CA LEU A 142 -11.62 8.59 -2.22
C LEU A 142 -10.19 8.33 -1.74
N LEU A 143 -9.17 8.90 -2.40
CA LEU A 143 -7.78 8.81 -1.96
C LEU A 143 -7.48 9.66 -0.72
N GLN A 144 -8.35 10.61 -0.34
CA GLN A 144 -8.24 11.38 0.91
C GLN A 144 -8.77 10.63 2.14
N VAL A 145 -9.47 9.51 1.97
CA VAL A 145 -9.97 8.71 3.09
C VAL A 145 -8.79 8.16 3.90
N ARG A 146 -8.74 8.46 5.20
CA ARG A 146 -7.64 8.08 6.11
C ARG A 146 -7.70 6.60 6.53
N ASN A 147 -7.68 5.71 5.55
CA ASN A 147 -7.70 4.27 5.75
C ASN A 147 -6.87 3.59 4.65
N ASP A 148 -5.80 2.90 5.04
CA ASP A 148 -4.86 2.32 4.07
C ASP A 148 -5.47 1.22 3.21
N PRO A 149 -6.19 0.22 3.73
CA PRO A 149 -6.92 -0.76 2.92
C PRO A 149 -7.84 -0.11 1.89
N PHE A 150 -8.62 0.90 2.30
CA PHE A 150 -9.51 1.63 1.40
C PHE A 150 -8.75 2.31 0.26
N ARG A 151 -7.73 3.12 0.57
CA ARG A 151 -6.92 3.81 -0.45
C ARG A 151 -6.17 2.84 -1.34
N TYR A 152 -5.71 1.71 -0.79
CA TYR A 152 -5.06 0.66 -1.54
C TYR A 152 -6.01 0.04 -2.58
N GLU A 153 -7.27 -0.21 -2.20
CA GLU A 153 -8.29 -0.72 -3.11
C GLU A 153 -8.64 0.31 -4.19
N VAL A 154 -8.77 1.60 -3.86
CA VAL A 154 -8.93 2.68 -4.85
C VAL A 154 -7.78 2.66 -5.85
N CYS A 155 -6.53 2.58 -5.39
CA CYS A 155 -5.37 2.51 -6.28
C CYS A 155 -5.42 1.26 -7.18
N LYS A 156 -5.90 0.10 -6.69
CA LYS A 156 -6.08 -1.10 -7.53
C LYS A 156 -7.07 -0.87 -8.67
N VAL A 157 -8.16 -0.13 -8.42
CA VAL A 157 -9.14 0.22 -9.46
C VAL A 157 -8.52 1.18 -10.47
N LEU A 158 -7.79 2.19 -10.00
CA LEU A 158 -7.13 3.16 -10.86
C LEU A 158 -6.08 2.52 -11.78
N SER A 159 -5.33 1.52 -11.30
CA SER A 159 -4.41 0.74 -12.13
C SER A 159 -5.07 0.03 -13.32
N LYS A 160 -6.40 -0.17 -13.29
CA LYS A 160 -7.16 -0.88 -14.35
C LYS A 160 -7.95 0.05 -15.26
N THR A 161 -8.34 1.23 -14.77
CA THR A 161 -9.20 2.19 -15.48
C THR A 161 -8.39 3.27 -16.20
N GLU A 162 -7.10 3.43 -15.88
CA GLU A 162 -6.20 4.38 -16.54
C GLU A 162 -6.69 5.84 -16.51
N ASN A 163 -7.49 6.20 -15.49
CA ASN A 163 -8.11 7.51 -15.41
C ASN A 163 -7.07 8.62 -15.12
N ALA A 164 -6.76 9.42 -16.15
CA ALA A 164 -5.78 10.50 -16.07
C ALA A 164 -6.14 11.61 -15.06
N ALA A 165 -7.41 11.82 -14.75
CA ALA A 165 -7.82 12.80 -13.74
C ALA A 165 -7.31 12.45 -12.33
N ALA A 166 -6.96 11.18 -12.08
CA ALA A 166 -6.39 10.74 -10.81
C ALA A 166 -4.89 11.07 -10.66
N ASN A 167 -4.21 11.54 -11.71
CA ASN A 167 -2.74 11.70 -11.74
C ASN A 167 -2.22 12.52 -10.54
N SER A 168 -2.68 13.78 -10.39
CA SER A 168 -2.25 14.67 -9.30
C SER A 168 -2.47 14.06 -7.90
N ALA A 169 -3.62 13.43 -7.68
CA ALA A 169 -3.94 12.80 -6.40
C ALA A 169 -3.01 11.60 -6.10
N LEU A 170 -2.69 10.80 -7.12
CA LEU A 170 -1.74 9.69 -7.03
C LEU A 170 -0.31 10.17 -6.80
N GLU A 171 0.16 11.21 -7.49
CA GLU A 171 1.48 11.80 -7.26
C GLU A 171 1.63 12.31 -5.81
N SER A 172 0.60 13.00 -5.33
CA SER A 172 0.55 13.47 -3.94
C SER A 172 0.66 12.30 -2.96
N LEU A 173 -0.09 11.22 -3.20
CA LEU A 173 -0.05 10.02 -2.37
C LEU A 173 1.31 9.30 -2.42
N VAL A 174 1.93 9.21 -3.59
CA VAL A 174 3.27 8.61 -3.77
C VAL A 174 4.32 9.39 -2.99
N ARG A 175 4.33 10.72 -3.12
CA ARG A 175 5.29 11.59 -2.42
C ARG A 175 5.02 11.59 -0.91
N ARG A 176 3.77 11.76 -0.51
CA ARG A 176 3.35 11.96 0.89
C ARG A 176 2.10 11.13 1.22
N PRO A 177 2.25 9.85 1.60
CA PRO A 177 1.16 8.99 2.05
C PRO A 177 0.74 9.34 3.49
N ALA A 178 0.20 10.54 3.66
CA ALA A 178 -0.21 11.07 4.95
C ALA A 178 -1.21 10.12 5.64
N TYR A 179 -1.11 10.02 6.96
CA TYR A 179 -1.99 9.20 7.80
C TYR A 179 -1.95 7.69 7.49
N SER A 180 -0.90 7.21 6.83
CA SER A 180 -0.71 5.79 6.56
C SER A 180 0.00 5.07 7.71
N ASN A 181 -0.54 3.92 8.10
CA ASN A 181 0.10 3.00 9.04
C ASN A 181 1.19 2.17 8.34
N ASN A 182 1.11 1.99 7.01
CA ASN A 182 2.10 1.30 6.20
C ASN A 182 2.39 2.05 4.89
N PRO A 183 3.13 3.16 4.96
CA PRO A 183 3.32 4.05 3.82
C PRO A 183 4.02 3.39 2.63
N ASN A 184 4.89 2.40 2.86
CA ASN A 184 5.60 1.73 1.77
C ASN A 184 4.68 0.82 0.95
N VAL A 185 3.76 0.10 1.60
CA VAL A 185 2.77 -0.74 0.90
C VAL A 185 1.81 0.13 0.10
N LEU A 186 1.29 1.20 0.70
CA LEU A 186 0.40 2.12 0.01
C LEU A 186 1.10 2.82 -1.16
N ARG A 187 2.34 3.30 -0.98
CA ARG A 187 3.14 3.89 -2.06
C ARG A 187 3.37 2.91 -3.20
N SER A 188 3.73 1.65 -2.91
CA SER A 188 3.95 0.66 -3.97
C SER A 188 2.72 0.50 -4.85
N ARG A 189 1.53 0.43 -4.23
CA ARG A 189 0.28 0.37 -4.98
C ARG A 189 -0.05 1.67 -5.72
N ALA A 190 0.18 2.82 -5.10
CA ALA A 190 -0.03 4.12 -5.72
C ALA A 190 0.92 4.35 -6.91
N VAL A 191 2.17 3.89 -6.84
CA VAL A 191 3.13 3.92 -7.96
C VAL A 191 2.63 3.07 -9.14
N ALA A 192 2.09 1.87 -8.88
CA ALA A 192 1.51 1.05 -9.93
C ALA A 192 0.27 1.69 -10.57
N ALA A 193 -0.57 2.37 -9.78
CA ALA A 193 -1.71 3.14 -10.30
C ALA A 193 -1.25 4.36 -11.10
N LEU A 194 -0.24 5.08 -10.61
CA LEU A 194 0.35 6.23 -11.29
C LEU A 194 0.98 5.85 -12.62
N ALA A 195 1.53 4.64 -12.77
CA ALA A 195 2.02 4.15 -14.05
C ALA A 195 0.91 4.03 -15.13
N ALA A 196 -0.30 3.71 -14.70
CA ALA A 196 -1.46 3.50 -15.58
C ALA A 196 -2.20 4.82 -15.87
N CYS A 197 -2.35 5.66 -14.85
CA CYS A 197 -3.07 6.94 -14.96
C CYS A 197 -2.17 8.12 -15.37
N GLY A 198 -0.88 8.04 -15.08
CA GLY A 198 0.05 9.15 -15.20
C GLY A 198 0.58 9.39 -16.61
N ASP A 199 1.36 10.45 -16.68
CA ASP A 199 2.00 10.99 -17.88
C ASP A 199 3.52 11.04 -17.70
N VAL A 200 4.19 11.81 -18.56
CA VAL A 200 5.64 12.00 -18.56
C VAL A 200 6.14 12.63 -17.25
N ASP A 201 5.35 13.52 -16.63
CA ASP A 201 5.74 14.23 -15.41
C ASP A 201 5.69 13.30 -14.19
N SER A 202 4.83 12.27 -14.23
CA SER A 202 4.76 11.23 -13.20
C SER A 202 6.08 10.47 -13.00
N VAL A 203 6.99 10.49 -13.98
CA VAL A 203 8.35 9.95 -13.84
C VAL A 203 9.06 10.54 -12.63
N ASP A 204 8.88 11.83 -12.34
CA ASP A 204 9.54 12.50 -11.22
C ASP A 204 9.04 12.06 -9.85
N ALA A 205 7.75 11.76 -9.75
CA ALA A 205 7.19 11.22 -8.52
C ALA A 205 7.72 9.80 -8.24
N ILE A 206 8.00 8.99 -9.28
CA ILE A 206 8.42 7.59 -9.14
C ILE A 206 9.94 7.45 -9.01
N ARG A 207 10.73 8.31 -9.67
CA ARG A 207 12.19 8.25 -9.75
C ARG A 207 12.91 7.96 -8.42
N PRO A 208 12.58 8.62 -7.29
CA PRO A 208 13.30 8.40 -6.03
C PRO A 208 13.26 6.96 -5.52
N PHE A 209 12.25 6.19 -5.94
CA PHE A 209 12.03 4.83 -5.46
C PHE A 209 12.73 3.77 -6.30
N ALA A 210 13.15 4.09 -7.53
CA ALA A 210 13.83 3.14 -8.42
C ALA A 210 15.23 2.73 -7.93
N LYS A 211 15.89 3.60 -7.13
CA LYS A 211 17.23 3.35 -6.55
C LYS A 211 17.19 2.81 -5.12
N GLY A 212 16.05 2.28 -4.69
CA GLY A 212 15.89 1.73 -3.35
C GLY A 212 16.61 0.38 -3.15
N SER A 213 16.46 -0.18 -1.95
CA SER A 213 16.97 -1.53 -1.63
C SER A 213 16.36 -2.59 -2.55
N TYR A 214 17.15 -3.58 -2.97
CA TYR A 214 16.69 -4.75 -3.74
C TYR A 214 15.73 -5.68 -2.98
N LEU A 215 15.64 -5.51 -1.65
CA LEU A 215 14.68 -6.19 -0.78
C LEU A 215 13.33 -5.46 -0.72
N ASN A 216 13.26 -4.21 -1.16
CA ASN A 216 12.04 -3.42 -1.08
C ASN A 216 11.16 -3.63 -2.32
N MET A 217 9.93 -4.08 -2.10
CA MET A 217 8.94 -4.27 -3.16
C MET A 217 8.66 -2.97 -3.93
N LEU A 218 8.63 -1.82 -3.24
CA LEU A 218 8.43 -0.51 -3.86
C LEU A 218 9.48 -0.22 -4.94
N THR A 219 10.74 -0.63 -4.74
CA THR A 219 11.80 -0.47 -5.75
C THR A 219 11.47 -1.23 -7.04
N ARG A 220 11.03 -2.49 -6.90
CA ARG A 220 10.65 -3.33 -8.05
C ARG A 220 9.45 -2.76 -8.78
N THR A 221 8.44 -2.31 -8.03
CA THR A 221 7.26 -1.67 -8.60
C THR A 221 7.61 -0.37 -9.33
N ALA A 222 8.53 0.44 -8.79
CA ALA A 222 8.98 1.67 -9.41
C ALA A 222 9.69 1.40 -10.75
N VAL A 223 10.57 0.40 -10.82
CA VAL A 223 11.22 -0.02 -12.07
C VAL A 223 10.20 -0.43 -13.13
N ASP A 224 9.26 -1.32 -12.78
CA ASP A 224 8.20 -1.76 -13.71
C ASP A 224 7.34 -0.59 -14.19
N SER A 225 7.00 0.31 -13.26
CA SER A 225 6.12 1.47 -13.51
C SER A 225 6.76 2.49 -14.43
N LEU A 226 8.04 2.79 -14.22
CA LEU A 226 8.80 3.67 -15.11
C LEU A 226 8.87 3.10 -16.52
N ALA A 227 9.13 1.80 -16.67
CA ALA A 227 9.14 1.14 -17.96
C ALA A 227 7.76 1.17 -18.64
N ALA A 228 6.68 1.02 -17.87
CA ALA A 228 5.31 1.11 -18.38
C ALA A 228 4.99 2.53 -18.90
N ILE A 229 5.37 3.57 -18.15
CA ILE A 229 5.23 4.97 -18.58
C ILE A 229 6.00 5.21 -19.88
N ALA A 230 7.28 4.84 -19.97
CA ALA A 230 8.10 5.02 -21.17
C ALA A 230 7.61 4.20 -22.39
N SER A 231 6.91 3.08 -22.15
CA SER A 231 6.28 2.31 -23.22
C SER A 231 5.08 3.06 -23.81
N ARG A 232 4.28 3.73 -22.96
CA ARG A 232 3.09 4.51 -23.34
C ARG A 232 3.43 5.90 -23.89
N HIS A 233 4.46 6.54 -23.34
CA HIS A 233 4.88 7.91 -23.61
C HIS A 233 6.32 7.91 -24.15
N PRO A 234 6.53 7.79 -25.46
CA PRO A 234 7.86 7.68 -26.06
C PRO A 234 8.83 8.81 -25.70
N GLU A 235 8.30 10.02 -25.49
CA GLU A 235 9.05 11.21 -25.05
C GLU A 235 9.66 11.06 -23.65
N ALA A 236 9.18 10.12 -22.82
CA ALA A 236 9.76 9.81 -21.52
C ALA A 236 10.93 8.81 -21.61
N ARG A 237 11.17 8.15 -22.76
CA ARG A 237 12.08 7.00 -22.88
C ARG A 237 13.50 7.31 -22.48
N ASP A 238 14.09 8.39 -23.00
CA ASP A 238 15.49 8.74 -22.71
C ASP A 238 15.68 9.03 -21.22
N ARG A 239 14.74 9.78 -20.64
CA ARG A 239 14.74 10.08 -19.21
C ARG A 239 14.64 8.81 -18.37
N VAL A 240 13.69 7.93 -18.70
CA VAL A 240 13.49 6.66 -17.98
C VAL A 240 14.69 5.72 -18.17
N ARG A 241 15.27 5.64 -19.38
CA ARG A 241 16.50 4.90 -19.66
C ARG A 241 17.61 5.30 -18.69
N GLN A 242 17.87 6.60 -18.54
CA GLN A 242 18.89 7.09 -17.60
C GLN A 242 18.58 6.70 -16.15
N ILE A 243 17.32 6.86 -15.71
CA ILE A 243 16.91 6.46 -14.35
C ILE A 243 17.13 4.96 -14.12
N LEU A 244 16.79 4.12 -15.10
CA LEU A 244 16.93 2.66 -15.00
C LEU A 244 18.40 2.22 -15.03
N ILE A 245 19.26 2.84 -15.84
CA ILE A 245 20.71 2.58 -15.81
C ILE A 245 21.26 2.84 -14.40
N GLU A 246 20.88 3.96 -13.80
CA GLU A 246 21.29 4.29 -12.43
C GLU A 246 20.64 3.42 -11.35
N ALA A 247 19.59 2.66 -11.68
CA ALA A 247 18.84 1.79 -10.77
C ALA A 247 19.42 0.37 -10.65
N TYR A 248 20.46 0.02 -11.42
CA TYR A 248 21.14 -1.26 -11.25
C TYR A 248 21.67 -1.41 -9.81
N PRO A 249 21.22 -2.42 -9.04
CA PRO A 249 21.59 -2.56 -7.65
C PRO A 249 23.06 -2.96 -7.51
N ALA A 250 23.80 -2.32 -6.62
CA ALA A 250 25.14 -2.76 -6.27
C ALA A 250 25.08 -4.16 -5.62
N PRO A 251 25.85 -5.14 -6.10
CA PRO A 251 25.94 -6.43 -5.43
C PRO A 251 26.51 -6.24 -4.02
N PRO A 252 25.97 -6.92 -3.00
CA PRO A 252 26.51 -6.83 -1.65
C PRO A 252 27.92 -7.43 -1.60
N PRO A 253 28.86 -6.88 -0.80
CA PRO A 253 30.25 -7.32 -0.77
C PRO A 253 30.40 -8.77 -0.26
N GLU A 254 29.55 -9.16 0.71
CA GLU A 254 29.49 -10.50 1.28
C GLU A 254 28.02 -10.95 1.33
N PRO A 255 27.42 -11.37 0.20
CA PRO A 255 26.02 -11.77 0.19
C PRO A 255 25.83 -13.08 0.94
N SER A 256 24.80 -13.16 1.78
CA SER A 256 24.10 -14.44 1.90
C SER A 256 23.52 -14.83 0.54
N GLN A 257 23.37 -16.13 0.27
CA GLN A 257 22.79 -16.62 -0.98
C GLN A 257 21.43 -15.97 -1.29
N THR A 258 20.63 -15.72 -0.25
CA THR A 258 19.34 -15.03 -0.34
C THR A 258 19.48 -13.59 -0.81
N HIS A 259 20.40 -12.81 -0.23
CA HIS A 259 20.63 -11.42 -0.63
C HIS A 259 21.12 -11.33 -2.08
N PHE A 260 22.05 -12.22 -2.48
CA PHE A 260 22.52 -12.28 -3.85
C PHE A 260 21.37 -12.56 -4.83
N ARG A 261 20.50 -13.54 -4.55
CA ARG A 261 19.32 -13.84 -5.37
C ARG A 261 18.40 -12.64 -5.52
N TYR A 262 18.12 -11.90 -4.44
CA TYR A 262 17.26 -10.72 -4.52
C TYR A 262 17.90 -9.57 -5.30
N CYS A 263 19.20 -9.33 -5.12
CA CYS A 263 19.96 -8.35 -5.89
C CYS A 263 19.95 -8.69 -7.39
N LEU A 264 20.31 -9.93 -7.74
CA LEU A 264 20.30 -10.43 -9.12
C LEU A 264 18.90 -10.35 -9.75
N SER A 265 17.86 -10.67 -8.98
CA SER A 265 16.46 -10.57 -9.42
C SER A 265 16.08 -9.12 -9.77
N LEU A 266 16.50 -8.13 -8.98
CA LEU A 266 16.27 -6.72 -9.31
C LEU A 266 17.12 -6.27 -10.51
N ALA A 267 18.38 -6.68 -10.59
CA ALA A 267 19.25 -6.35 -11.72
C ALA A 267 18.69 -6.86 -13.06
N ARG A 268 18.22 -8.12 -13.11
CA ARG A 268 17.56 -8.69 -14.29
C ARG A 268 16.29 -7.93 -14.66
N ARG A 269 15.52 -7.49 -13.66
CA ARG A 269 14.30 -6.70 -13.89
C ARG A 269 14.61 -5.33 -14.49
N VAL A 270 15.62 -4.63 -13.98
CA VAL A 270 16.12 -3.37 -14.57
C VAL A 270 16.58 -3.60 -16.01
N HIS A 271 17.33 -4.68 -16.25
CA HIS A 271 17.78 -5.05 -17.58
C HIS A 271 16.63 -5.28 -18.56
N SER A 272 15.67 -6.13 -18.22
CA SER A 272 14.51 -6.39 -19.09
C SER A 272 13.64 -5.14 -19.29
N ALA A 273 13.59 -4.24 -18.31
CA ALA A 273 12.93 -2.95 -18.46
C ALA A 273 13.64 -2.05 -19.50
N LEU A 274 14.98 -2.02 -19.47
CA LEU A 274 15.79 -1.31 -20.47
C LEU A 274 15.63 -1.91 -21.87
N GLU A 275 15.69 -3.24 -22.02
CA GLU A 275 15.45 -3.91 -23.31
C GLU A 275 14.05 -3.57 -23.84
N LYS A 276 13.03 -3.61 -22.98
CA LYS A 276 11.64 -3.31 -23.36
C LYS A 276 11.47 -1.89 -23.91
N ILE A 277 12.08 -0.88 -23.28
CA ILE A 277 11.85 0.53 -23.67
C ILE A 277 12.75 0.99 -24.82
N THR A 278 13.90 0.35 -25.02
CA THR A 278 14.85 0.67 -26.10
C THR A 278 14.62 -0.17 -27.35
N GLY A 279 14.09 -1.40 -27.20
CA GLY A 279 14.02 -2.39 -28.27
C GLY A 279 15.37 -3.07 -28.55
N GLU A 280 16.42 -2.74 -27.80
CA GLU A 280 17.74 -3.35 -27.92
C GLU A 280 17.83 -4.58 -27.00
N SER A 281 18.41 -5.67 -27.49
CA SER A 281 18.78 -6.79 -26.62
C SER A 281 20.27 -6.77 -26.34
N ARG A 282 20.63 -6.95 -25.06
CA ARG A 282 22.03 -6.95 -24.61
C ARG A 282 22.26 -8.17 -23.74
N ALA A 283 23.49 -8.69 -23.75
CA ALA A 283 23.81 -9.83 -22.91
C ALA A 283 23.77 -9.44 -21.41
N PHE A 284 23.06 -10.23 -20.60
CA PHE A 284 23.15 -10.15 -19.15
C PHE A 284 24.30 -11.05 -18.67
N PRO A 285 25.17 -10.60 -17.75
CA PRO A 285 26.33 -11.38 -17.34
C PRO A 285 25.95 -12.63 -16.53
N ASP A 286 26.70 -13.72 -16.70
CA ASP A 286 26.52 -14.96 -15.93
C ASP A 286 26.83 -14.76 -14.43
N VAL A 287 27.83 -13.91 -14.13
CA VAL A 287 28.22 -13.51 -12.78
C VAL A 287 27.91 -12.02 -12.59
N TYR A 288 27.11 -11.69 -11.58
CA TYR A 288 26.73 -10.31 -11.28
C TYR A 288 27.54 -9.76 -10.10
N ASP A 289 28.78 -9.38 -10.38
CA ASP A 289 29.66 -8.64 -9.46
C ASP A 289 29.70 -7.12 -9.80
N SER A 290 30.48 -6.35 -9.04
CA SER A 290 30.57 -4.89 -9.24
C SER A 290 31.12 -4.52 -10.62
N ALA A 291 32.11 -5.25 -11.13
CA ALA A 291 32.69 -4.99 -12.44
C ALA A 291 31.69 -5.32 -13.57
N ALA A 292 30.93 -6.40 -13.43
CA ALA A 292 29.88 -6.78 -14.36
C ALA A 292 28.73 -5.78 -14.36
N ARG A 293 28.34 -5.26 -13.18
CA ARG A 293 27.37 -4.17 -13.06
C ARG A 293 27.82 -2.92 -13.81
N ASP A 294 29.06 -2.47 -13.58
CA ASP A 294 29.56 -1.23 -14.18
C ASP A 294 29.67 -1.35 -15.70
N LYS A 295 30.14 -2.50 -16.22
CA LYS A 295 30.12 -2.80 -17.66
C LYS A 295 28.71 -2.78 -18.24
N LEU A 296 27.74 -3.37 -17.54
CA LEU A 296 26.36 -3.40 -17.98
C LEU A 296 25.78 -1.97 -18.04
N MET A 297 26.02 -1.16 -17.01
CA MET A 297 25.61 0.24 -16.97
C MET A 297 26.25 1.05 -18.10
N GLN A 298 27.57 0.92 -18.31
CA GLN A 298 28.28 1.59 -19.40
C GLN A 298 27.73 1.19 -20.75
N SER A 299 27.46 -0.10 -20.97
CA SER A 299 26.90 -0.56 -22.24
C SER A 299 25.61 0.22 -22.55
N TRP A 300 24.68 0.33 -21.60
CA TRP A 300 23.43 1.06 -21.80
C TRP A 300 23.59 2.59 -21.95
N GLN A 301 24.77 3.16 -21.72
CA GLN A 301 25.07 4.57 -21.99
C GLN A 301 25.54 4.81 -23.43
N GLU A 302 26.15 3.80 -24.05
CA GLU A 302 26.55 3.76 -25.46
C GLU A 302 25.34 3.48 -26.37
#